data_AF-A0A2N0WRK3-F1
#
_entry.id   AF-A0A2N0WRK3-F1
#
_cell.length_a   1.000
_cell.length_b   1.000
_cell.length_c   1.000
_cell.angle_alpha   90.00
_cell.angle_beta   90.00
_cell.angle_gamma   90.00
#
_symmetry.space_group_name_H-M   'P 1'
#
loop_
_entity.id
_entity.type
_entity.pdbx_description
1 polymer ?
#
loop_
_entity_poly.entity_id
_entity_poly.type
_entity_poly.pdbx_seq_one_letter_code
_entity_poly.pdbx_strand_id
1 'polypeptide(L)'
;MSKLKRRTEVTVNKETVKKLNKWKKDLLEKYRPYLTVRDVNQIGRRHWLFCPIQKRHVHLLSDGEYRTYKKILSSKSVVKIEEQYALDIDETLDIAIALNAIHPRDWETNLGYVMTTDFVVTYMNKR
;
A
#
# COMPACT_ATOMS: atom_id res chain seq x y z
N MET A 1 -34.19 20.22 11.87
CA MET A 1 -33.70 18.85 12.14
C MET A 1 -32.33 18.71 11.53
N SER A 2 -31.28 18.69 12.36
CA SER A 2 -29.89 18.50 11.91
C SER A 2 -29.77 17.13 11.24
N LYS A 3 -29.27 17.10 10.01
CA LYS A 3 -28.86 15.84 9.36
C LYS A 3 -27.74 15.26 10.22
N LEU A 4 -28.05 14.22 11.00
CA LEU A 4 -27.06 13.41 11.67
C LEU A 4 -26.08 12.95 10.57
N LYS A 5 -24.82 13.41 10.61
CA LYS A 5 -23.79 12.97 9.66
C LYS A 5 -23.84 11.46 9.62
N ARG A 6 -24.15 10.88 8.45
CA ARG A 6 -24.18 9.43 8.30
C ARG A 6 -22.82 8.90 8.75
N ARG A 7 -22.80 7.91 9.64
CA ARG A 7 -21.58 7.23 10.14
C ARG A 7 -20.65 6.70 9.04
N THR A 8 -21.10 6.75 7.77
CA THR A 8 -20.42 6.31 6.55
C THR A 8 -19.62 7.40 5.82
N GLU A 9 -19.72 8.69 6.16
CA GLU A 9 -18.93 9.73 5.50
C GLU A 9 -17.47 9.67 5.97
N VAL A 10 -16.64 8.94 5.21
CA VAL A 10 -15.18 8.89 5.39
C VAL A 10 -14.56 10.09 4.70
N THR A 11 -13.73 10.83 5.43
CA THR A 11 -12.98 11.98 4.89
C THR A 11 -11.48 11.69 4.92
N VAL A 12 -10.72 12.25 4.00
CA VAL A 12 -9.26 12.07 3.94
C VAL A 12 -8.55 13.31 4.52
N ASN A 13 -7.54 13.08 5.36
CA ASN A 13 -6.66 14.14 5.88
C ASN A 13 -5.79 14.73 4.75
N LYS A 14 -5.63 16.06 4.73
CA LYS A 14 -4.70 16.79 3.85
C LYS A 14 -3.27 16.23 3.87
N GLU A 15 -2.75 15.81 5.01
CA GLU A 15 -1.42 15.22 5.15
C GLU A 15 -1.32 13.87 4.47
N THR A 16 -2.35 13.04 4.55
CA THR A 16 -2.46 11.76 3.83
C THR A 16 -2.40 12.00 2.33
N VAL A 17 -3.18 12.96 1.82
CA VAL A 17 -3.16 13.35 0.41
C VAL A 17 -1.78 13.86 0.00
N LYS A 18 -1.14 14.69 0.84
CA LYS A 18 0.21 15.19 0.60
C LYS A 18 1.25 14.05 0.55
N LYS A 19 1.17 13.08 1.46
CA LYS A 19 2.02 11.88 1.48
C LYS A 19 1.82 11.06 0.22
N LEU A 20 0.58 10.80 -0.18
CA LEU A 20 0.23 10.05 -1.39
C LEU A 20 0.73 10.74 -2.66
N ASN A 21 0.48 12.05 -2.82
CA ASN A 21 0.93 12.81 -3.98
C ASN A 21 2.45 12.86 -4.09
N LYS A 22 3.15 13.01 -2.96
CA LYS A 22 4.61 12.88 -2.93
C LYS A 22 5.06 11.48 -3.34
N TRP A 23 4.39 10.43 -2.86
CA TRP A 23 4.67 9.06 -3.28
C TRP A 23 4.47 8.85 -4.78
N LYS A 24 3.35 9.32 -5.35
CA LYS A 24 3.08 9.29 -6.79
C LYS A 24 4.17 9.98 -7.61
N LYS A 25 4.63 11.16 -7.18
CA LYS A 25 5.73 11.88 -7.85
C LYS A 25 7.00 11.04 -7.88
N ASP A 26 7.35 10.43 -6.75
CA ASP A 26 8.62 9.74 -6.62
C ASP A 26 8.65 8.39 -7.35
N LEU A 27 7.48 7.79 -7.64
CA LEU A 27 7.35 6.64 -8.54
C LEU A 27 7.90 6.91 -9.95
N LEU A 28 7.89 8.17 -10.41
CA LEU A 28 8.38 8.55 -11.73
C LEU A 28 9.92 8.45 -11.83
N GLU A 29 10.62 8.60 -10.70
CA GLU A 29 12.08 8.53 -10.64
C GLU A 29 12.54 7.13 -10.21
N LYS A 30 12.05 6.65 -9.06
CA LYS A 30 12.46 5.37 -8.49
C LYS A 30 11.41 4.86 -7.52
N TYR A 31 11.08 3.58 -7.66
CA TYR A 31 10.13 2.94 -6.76
C TYR A 31 10.59 2.99 -5.29
N ARG A 32 9.66 3.39 -4.42
CA ARG A 32 9.71 3.16 -2.98
C ARG A 32 8.35 2.64 -2.48
N PRO A 33 8.33 1.80 -1.44
CA PRO A 33 7.06 1.36 -0.85
C PRO A 33 6.33 2.54 -0.18
N TYR A 34 5.00 2.47 -0.13
CA TYR A 34 4.19 3.49 0.57
C TYR A 34 4.28 3.36 2.10
N LEU A 35 4.39 2.11 2.57
CA LEU A 35 4.64 1.75 3.97
C LEU A 35 6.02 1.12 4.11
N THR A 36 6.74 1.51 5.14
CA THR A 36 8.01 0.91 5.52
C THR A 36 7.87 0.16 6.83
N VAL A 37 8.89 -0.64 7.17
CA VAL A 37 8.97 -1.30 8.48
C VAL A 37 8.90 -0.34 9.67
N ARG A 38 9.14 0.96 9.46
CA ARG A 38 9.07 2.02 10.48
C ARG A 38 7.67 2.62 10.62
N ASP A 39 6.79 2.47 9.63
CA ASP A 39 5.43 3.02 9.66
C ASP A 39 4.48 2.15 10.51
N VAL A 40 4.89 0.95 10.91
CA VAL A 40 4.02 -0.03 11.58
C VAL A 40 4.53 -0.32 12.99
N ASN A 41 3.69 -0.08 14.00
CA ASN A 41 3.98 -0.31 15.42
C ASN A 41 3.47 -1.67 15.93
N GLN A 42 3.40 -2.68 15.07
CA GLN A 42 2.93 -4.01 15.47
C GLN A 42 4.03 -4.88 16.06
N ILE A 43 3.63 -5.77 16.99
CA ILE A 43 4.50 -6.74 17.69
C ILE A 43 5.07 -7.80 16.74
N GLY A 44 4.52 -7.94 15.52
CA GLY A 44 4.96 -8.90 14.52
C GLY A 44 6.39 -8.67 13.99
N ARG A 45 7.02 -9.77 13.54
CA ARG A 45 8.32 -9.75 12.87
C ARG A 45 8.22 -9.08 11.51
N ARG A 46 9.19 -8.22 11.23
CA ARG A 46 9.33 -7.43 10.01
C ARG A 46 10.69 -7.72 9.39
N HIS A 47 10.79 -7.57 8.07
CA HIS A 47 12.00 -7.87 7.32
C HIS A 47 12.42 -6.69 6.48
N TRP A 48 13.69 -6.29 6.62
CA TRP A 48 14.31 -5.24 5.82
C TRP A 48 15.54 -5.83 5.13
N LEU A 49 15.42 -6.06 3.81
CA LEU A 49 16.41 -6.83 3.06
C LEU A 49 16.68 -6.24 1.68
N PHE A 50 17.83 -6.57 1.09
CA PHE A 50 18.21 -6.10 -0.24
C PHE A 50 17.58 -6.94 -1.35
N CYS A 51 16.93 -6.28 -2.33
CA CYS A 51 16.46 -6.89 -3.57
C CYS A 51 17.58 -6.89 -4.62
N PRO A 52 18.05 -8.07 -5.07
CA PRO A 52 19.13 -8.16 -6.04
C PRO A 52 18.72 -7.74 -7.45
N ILE A 53 17.43 -7.84 -7.79
CA ILE A 53 16.88 -7.49 -9.12
C ILE A 53 16.76 -5.97 -9.28
N GLN A 54 16.17 -5.28 -8.30
CA GLN A 54 15.91 -3.83 -8.37
C GLN A 54 16.94 -2.97 -7.63
N LYS A 55 17.98 -3.57 -7.03
CA LYS A 55 19.05 -2.87 -6.29
C LYS A 55 18.53 -1.85 -5.29
N ARG A 56 17.54 -2.27 -4.48
CA ARG A 56 16.92 -1.46 -3.43
C ARG A 56 16.61 -2.30 -2.21
N HIS A 57 16.38 -1.67 -1.08
CA HIS A 57 15.83 -2.37 0.08
C HIS A 57 14.32 -2.58 -0.08
N VAL A 58 13.86 -3.72 0.39
CA VAL A 58 12.46 -4.15 0.43
C VAL A 58 12.00 -4.15 1.87
N HIS A 59 10.77 -3.68 2.09
CA HIS A 59 10.15 -3.61 3.40
C HIS A 59 8.96 -4.57 3.48
N LEU A 60 9.12 -5.65 4.26
CA LEU A 60 8.09 -6.67 4.44
C LEU A 60 7.60 -6.64 5.88
N LEU A 61 6.29 -6.55 6.07
CA LEU A 61 5.64 -6.24 7.33
C LEU A 61 5.21 -7.50 8.10
N SER A 62 5.42 -8.68 7.52
CA SER A 62 5.10 -9.97 8.13
C SER A 62 5.99 -11.11 7.64
N ASP A 63 6.00 -12.22 8.39
CA ASP A 63 6.63 -13.47 7.94
C ASP A 63 5.94 -14.07 6.70
N GLY A 64 4.64 -13.82 6.53
CA GLY A 64 3.87 -14.22 5.35
C GLY A 64 4.40 -13.53 4.10
N GLU A 65 4.53 -12.20 4.16
CA GLU A 65 5.13 -11.40 3.10
C GLU A 65 6.57 -11.82 2.80
N TYR A 66 7.38 -12.10 3.82
CA TYR A 66 8.74 -12.61 3.63
C TYR A 66 8.77 -13.89 2.79
N ARG A 67 7.96 -14.88 3.15
CA ARG A 67 7.88 -16.16 2.43
C ARG A 67 7.37 -15.97 1.01
N THR A 68 6.35 -15.12 0.82
CA THR A 68 5.79 -14.80 -0.50
C THR A 68 6.81 -14.09 -1.37
N TYR A 69 7.50 -13.08 -0.85
CA TYR A 69 8.57 -12.36 -1.55
C TYR A 69 9.67 -13.32 -2.02
N LYS A 70 10.14 -14.24 -1.16
CA LYS A 70 11.15 -15.22 -1.53
C LYS A 70 10.69 -16.16 -2.66
N LYS A 71 9.41 -16.53 -2.69
CA LYS A 71 8.81 -17.31 -3.79
C LYS A 71 8.72 -16.52 -5.09
N ILE A 72 8.32 -15.24 -5.03
CA ILE A 72 8.28 -14.37 -6.21
C ILE A 72 9.69 -14.20 -6.77
N LEU A 73 10.66 -13.91 -5.91
CA LEU A 73 12.05 -13.66 -6.28
C LEU A 73 12.75 -14.89 -6.92
N SER A 74 12.29 -16.11 -6.65
CA SER A 74 12.87 -17.31 -7.27
C SER A 74 12.48 -17.49 -8.74
N SER A 75 11.45 -16.77 -9.21
CA SER A 75 11.06 -16.82 -10.62
C SER A 75 12.01 -16.00 -11.49
N LYS A 76 12.60 -16.66 -12.49
CA LYS A 76 13.51 -16.03 -13.47
C LYS A 76 12.81 -15.01 -14.39
N SER A 77 11.49 -15.03 -14.48
CA SER A 77 10.74 -14.07 -15.31
C SER A 77 10.38 -12.78 -14.56
N VAL A 78 10.60 -12.69 -13.25
CA VAL A 78 10.29 -11.46 -12.50
C VAL A 78 11.31 -10.39 -12.79
N VAL A 79 10.85 -9.20 -13.17
CA VAL A 79 11.69 -8.03 -13.45
C VAL A 79 11.49 -6.91 -12.44
N LYS A 80 10.32 -6.84 -11.81
CA LYS A 80 9.99 -5.81 -10.82
C LYS A 80 9.08 -6.40 -9.76
N ILE A 81 9.37 -6.08 -8.51
CA ILE A 81 8.53 -6.34 -7.34
C ILE A 81 8.31 -4.99 -6.68
N GLU A 82 7.07 -4.64 -6.39
CA GLU A 82 6.71 -3.36 -5.78
C GLU A 82 5.83 -3.64 -4.57
N GLU A 83 6.45 -3.62 -3.39
CA GLU A 83 5.81 -3.97 -2.13
C GLU A 83 5.12 -2.78 -1.44
N GLN A 84 4.00 -3.02 -0.76
CA GLN A 84 3.24 -1.94 -0.11
C GLN A 84 2.85 -0.84 -1.10
N TYR A 85 2.32 -1.25 -2.26
CA TYR A 85 1.93 -0.36 -3.34
C TYR A 85 0.64 0.37 -2.96
N ALA A 86 0.67 1.70 -2.83
CA ALA A 86 -0.52 2.49 -2.51
C ALA A 86 -1.52 2.50 -3.66
N LEU A 87 -2.80 2.33 -3.29
CA LEU A 87 -3.94 2.47 -4.18
C LEU A 87 -4.39 3.93 -4.22
N ASP A 88 -5.04 4.32 -5.32
CA ASP A 88 -5.66 5.63 -5.41
C ASP A 88 -6.83 5.72 -4.42
N ILE A 89 -6.79 6.72 -3.55
CA ILE A 89 -7.77 6.82 -2.46
C ILE A 89 -9.14 7.26 -2.96
N ASP A 90 -9.21 8.04 -4.04
CA ASP A 90 -10.48 8.46 -4.61
C ASP A 90 -11.16 7.23 -5.26
N GLU A 91 -10.39 6.39 -5.96
CA GLU A 91 -10.89 5.12 -6.51
C GLU A 91 -11.36 4.15 -5.42
N THR A 92 -10.59 3.99 -4.33
CA THR A 92 -11.00 3.07 -3.25
C THR A 92 -12.24 3.57 -2.50
N LEU A 93 -12.40 4.89 -2.35
CA LEU A 93 -13.61 5.50 -1.81
C LEU A 93 -14.83 5.26 -2.71
N ASP A 94 -14.68 5.46 -4.02
CA ASP A 94 -15.75 5.19 -5.00
C ASP A 94 -16.16 3.72 -5.00
N ILE A 95 -15.18 2.79 -4.92
CA ILE A 95 -15.44 1.35 -4.78
C ILE A 95 -16.21 1.06 -3.49
N ALA A 96 -15.83 1.65 -2.36
CA ALA A 96 -16.52 1.44 -1.09
C ALA A 96 -17.98 1.93 -1.15
N ILE A 97 -18.23 3.08 -1.78
CA ILE A 97 -19.58 3.62 -2.03
C ILE A 97 -20.38 2.65 -2.91
N ALA A 98 -19.81 2.21 -4.03
CA ALA A 98 -20.46 1.30 -4.97
C ALA A 98 -20.82 -0.06 -4.33
N LEU A 99 -19.97 -0.56 -3.43
CA LEU A 99 -20.19 -1.81 -2.71
C LEU A 99 -21.06 -1.66 -1.44
N ASN A 100 -21.49 -0.43 -1.11
CA ASN A 100 -22.14 -0.12 0.17
C ASN A 100 -21.35 -0.63 1.39
N ALA A 101 -20.01 -0.51 1.32
CA ALA A 101 -19.08 -0.93 2.36
C ALA A 101 -18.47 0.29 3.06
N ILE A 102 -18.03 0.12 4.31
CA ILE A 102 -17.30 1.16 5.03
C ILE A 102 -15.85 1.13 4.58
N HIS A 103 -15.36 2.23 4.01
CA HIS A 103 -13.95 2.37 3.64
C HIS A 103 -13.03 2.24 4.89
N PRO A 104 -11.86 1.56 4.79
CA PRO A 104 -10.89 1.52 5.88
C PRO A 104 -10.52 2.91 6.39
N ARG A 105 -10.64 3.09 7.70
CA ARG A 105 -10.51 4.40 8.34
C ARG A 105 -10.17 4.25 9.81
N ASP A 106 -9.67 5.34 10.38
CA ASP A 106 -9.55 5.51 11.82
C ASP A 106 -10.94 5.55 12.48
N TRP A 107 -11.15 4.75 13.52
CA TRP A 107 -12.48 4.57 14.12
C TRP A 107 -12.91 5.75 14.99
N GLU A 108 -11.97 6.53 15.53
CA GLU A 108 -12.24 7.70 16.37
C GLU A 108 -12.50 8.93 15.50
N THR A 109 -11.63 9.16 14.51
CA THR A 109 -11.62 10.38 13.68
C THR A 109 -12.39 10.25 12.37
N ASN A 110 -12.76 9.03 11.96
CA ASN A 110 -13.32 8.69 10.63
C ASN A 110 -12.43 9.11 9.44
N LEU A 111 -11.12 9.27 9.68
CA LEU A 111 -10.17 9.60 8.62
C LEU A 111 -9.80 8.35 7.81
N GLY A 112 -10.03 8.39 6.50
CA GLY A 112 -9.74 7.29 5.58
C GLY A 112 -8.24 7.01 5.46
N TYR A 113 -7.87 5.73 5.44
CA TYR A 113 -6.50 5.29 5.21
C TYR A 113 -6.25 5.04 3.72
N VAL A 114 -5.09 5.42 3.22
CA VAL A 114 -4.63 4.93 1.91
C VAL A 114 -4.41 3.43 2.03
N MET A 115 -5.16 2.67 1.22
CA MET A 115 -5.01 1.23 1.14
C MET A 115 -3.73 0.89 0.35
N THR A 116 -3.11 -0.23 0.68
CA THR A 116 -1.97 -0.77 -0.05
C THR A 116 -2.23 -2.22 -0.46
N THR A 117 -1.64 -2.62 -1.59
CA THR A 117 -1.47 -4.03 -1.93
C THR A 117 -0.05 -4.47 -1.58
N ASP A 118 0.08 -5.66 -0.99
CA ASP A 118 1.36 -6.19 -0.51
C ASP A 118 2.41 -6.29 -1.61
N PHE A 119 2.04 -6.74 -2.82
CA PHE A 119 2.95 -6.87 -3.97
C PHE A 119 2.26 -6.58 -5.30
N VAL A 120 2.85 -5.68 -6.08
CA VAL A 120 2.64 -5.59 -7.53
C VAL A 120 3.88 -6.18 -8.21
N VAL A 121 3.68 -7.19 -9.05
CA VAL A 121 4.79 -7.94 -9.68
C VAL A 121 4.72 -7.78 -11.19
N THR A 122 5.83 -7.36 -11.79
CA THR A 122 5.99 -7.33 -13.24
C THR A 122 6.81 -8.51 -13.70
N TYR A 123 6.27 -9.24 -14.68
CA TYR A 123 6.93 -10.37 -15.32
C TYR A 123 7.35 -9.98 -16.74
N MET A 124 8.53 -10.43 -17.14
CA MET A 124 8.93 -10.42 -18.55
C MET A 124 8.10 -11.47 -19.27
N ASN A 125 7.41 -11.05 -20.34
CA ASN A 125 6.73 -11.99 -21.22
C ASN A 125 7.77 -12.93 -21.83
N LYS A 126 7.58 -14.23 -21.65
CA LYS A 126 8.36 -15.21 -22.41
C LYS A 126 7.83 -15.18 -23.84
N ARG A 127 8.73 -14.95 -24.80
CA ARG A 127 8.45 -15.19 -26.22
C ARG A 127 8.21 -16.67 -26.45
#